data_AF-A0A1X7VRZ7-F1
#
_entry.id   AF-A0A1X7VRZ7-F1
#
_cell.length_a   1.000
_cell.length_b   1.000
_cell.length_c   1.000
_cell.angle_alpha   90.00
_cell.angle_beta   90.00
_cell.angle_gamma   90.00
#
_symmetry.space_group_name_H-M   'P 1'
#
loop_
_entity.id
_entity.type
_entity.pdbx_description
1 polymer ?
#
loop_
_entity_poly.entity_id
_entity_poly.type
_entity_poly.pdbx_seq_one_letter_code
_entity_poly.pdbx_strand_id
1 'polypeptide(L)' 'CSKAVGLDPISGQFLKMCAASLFSPVTIVFRECLQYGCLPDDWKIHRIIPIIESSDCNDIDNFRQISLLCILSK' A
#
# COMPACT_ATOMS: atom_id res chain seq x y z
N CYS A 1 -5.62 -10.57 10.29
CA CYS A 1 -5.45 -9.10 10.13
C CYS A 1 -5.50 -8.73 8.65
N SER A 2 -6.68 -8.39 8.12
CA SER A 2 -6.88 -7.98 6.72
C SER A 2 -6.65 -6.47 6.57
N LYS A 3 -5.39 -6.03 6.57
CA LYS A 3 -5.09 -4.66 6.14
C LYS A 3 -5.38 -4.56 4.65
N ALA A 4 -6.00 -3.45 4.24
CA ALA A 4 -6.32 -3.20 2.84
C ALA A 4 -5.05 -3.17 1.98
N VAL A 5 -5.17 -3.69 0.76
CA VAL A 5 -4.09 -3.87 -0.20
C VAL A 5 -4.05 -2.66 -1.14
N GLY A 6 -2.84 -2.30 -1.60
CA GLY A 6 -2.65 -1.26 -2.61
C GLY A 6 -3.13 -1.70 -4.00
N LEU A 7 -2.66 -1.00 -5.04
CA LEU A 7 -2.97 -1.34 -6.44
C LEU A 7 -2.24 -2.58 -6.97
N ASP A 8 -1.26 -3.09 -6.22
CA ASP A 8 -0.32 -4.16 -6.60
C ASP A 8 -0.76 -5.57 -6.18
N PRO A 9 -2.06 -5.80 -5.90
CA PRO A 9 -2.61 -6.89 -5.08
C PRO A 9 -1.75 -7.58 -4.01
N ILE A 10 -0.67 -6.98 -3.51
CA ILE A 10 0.25 -7.64 -2.58
C ILE A 10 -0.16 -7.34 -1.15
N SER A 11 -0.60 -8.38 -0.42
CA SER A 11 -0.93 -8.26 0.99
C SER A 11 0.32 -8.32 1.89
N GLY A 12 0.24 -7.68 3.06
CA GLY A 12 1.32 -7.74 4.04
C GLY A 12 1.55 -9.16 4.58
N GLN A 13 0.53 -10.01 4.54
CA GLN A 13 0.67 -11.42 4.90
C GLN A 13 1.44 -12.20 3.84
N PHE A 14 1.19 -11.93 2.55
CA PHE A 14 1.98 -12.49 1.46
C PHE A 14 3.46 -12.11 1.58
N LEU A 15 3.76 -10.83 1.82
CA LEU A 15 5.13 -10.38 2.04
C LEU A 15 5.82 -11.11 3.20
N LYS A 16 5.11 -11.37 4.31
CA LYS A 16 5.64 -12.13 5.45
C LYS A 16 5.93 -13.59 5.07
N MET A 17 5.03 -14.23 4.32
CA MET A 17 5.22 -15.62 3.90
C MET A 17 6.39 -15.77 2.92
N CYS A 18 6.55 -14.80 2.03
CA CYS A 18 7.59 -14.81 1.00
C CYS A 18 8.84 -13.99 1.39
N ALA A 19 9.00 -13.61 2.67
CA ALA A 19 10.03 -12.68 3.11
C ALA A 19 11.45 -13.13 2.72
N ALA A 20 11.76 -14.42 2.86
CA ALA A 20 13.06 -14.97 2.49
C ALA A 20 13.34 -14.86 0.98
N SER A 21 12.35 -15.17 0.15
CA SER A 21 12.46 -15.11 -1.32
C SER A 21 12.48 -13.67 -1.84
N LEU A 22 11.75 -12.77 -1.18
CA LEU A 22 11.64 -11.37 -1.56
C LEU A 22 12.75 -10.50 -0.99
N PHE A 23 13.52 -10.97 -0.01
CA PHE A 23 14.57 -10.20 0.65
C PHE A 23 15.55 -9.58 -0.34
N SER A 24 16.09 -10.39 -1.25
CA SER A 24 17.07 -9.95 -2.25
C SER A 24 16.48 -8.91 -3.22
N PRO A 25 15.38 -9.18 -3.96
CA PRO A 25 14.84 -8.20 -4.91
C PRO A 25 14.37 -6.92 -4.21
N VAL A 26 13.75 -7.01 -3.03
CA VAL A 26 13.33 -5.81 -2.27
C VAL A 26 14.54 -4.98 -1.86
N THR A 27 15.61 -5.60 -1.37
CA THR A 27 16.84 -4.89 -0.99
C THR A 27 17.48 -4.17 -2.17
N ILE A 28 17.48 -4.77 -3.36
CA ILE A 28 18.00 -4.15 -4.58
C ILE A 28 17.17 -2.90 -4.90
N VAL A 29 15.84 -3.01 -4.95
CA VAL A 29 14.96 -1.87 -5.24
C VAL A 29 15.19 -0.73 -4.25
N PHE A 30 15.24 -0.99 -2.95
CA PHE A 30 15.47 0.06 -1.94
C PHE A 30 16.87 0.68 -2.06
N ARG A 31 17.90 -0.10 -2.37
CA ARG A 31 19.25 0.42 -2.62
C ARG A 31 19.25 1.42 -3.77
N GLU A 32 18.65 1.04 -4.90
CA GLU A 32 18.54 1.91 -6.07
C GLU A 32 17.75 3.18 -5.72
N CYS A 33 16.65 3.05 -4.97
CA CYS A 33 15.87 4.20 -4.53
C CYS A 33 16.69 5.18 -3.70
N LEU A 34 17.51 4.68 -2.77
CA LEU A 34 18.40 5.50 -1.95
C LEU A 34 19.54 6.11 -2.76
N GLN A 35 20.09 5.38 -3.71
CA GLN A 35 21.20 5.83 -4.55
C GLN A 35 20.78 6.95 -5.51
N TYR A 36 19.61 6.83 -6.12
CA TYR A 36 19.12 7.77 -7.13
C TYR A 36 18.10 8.77 -6.59
N GLY A 37 17.65 8.62 -5.34
CA GLY A 37 16.63 9.48 -4.74
C GLY A 37 15.27 9.38 -5.42
N CYS A 38 14.98 8.26 -6.09
CA CYS A 38 13.74 8.04 -6.82
C CYS A 38 12.99 6.83 -6.27
N LEU A 39 11.66 6.84 -6.40
CA LEU A 39 10.81 5.68 -6.12
C LEU A 39 10.21 5.14 -7.42
N PRO A 40 9.89 3.84 -7.51
CA PRO A 40 9.10 3.30 -8.62
C PRO A 40 7.81 4.10 -8.78
N ASP A 41 7.42 4.39 -10.03
CA ASP A 41 6.21 5.18 -10.26
C ASP A 41 4.96 4.48 -9.73
N ASP A 42 4.90 3.15 -9.84
CA ASP A 42 3.82 2.33 -9.28
C ASP A 42 3.65 2.50 -7.77
N TRP A 43 4.73 2.81 -7.05
CA TRP A 43 4.70 3.02 -5.60
C TRP A 43 4.12 4.39 -5.22
N LYS A 44 4.10 5.34 -6.16
CA LYS A 44 3.54 6.69 -5.96
C LYS A 44 2.03 6.74 -6.20
N ILE A 45 1.47 5.72 -6.86
CA ILE A 45 0.05 5.65 -7.19
C ILE A 45 -0.71 5.09 -5.98
N HIS A 46 -1.77 5.81 -5.56
CA HIS A 46 -2.62 5.39 -4.46
C HIS A 46 -4.05 5.11 -4.94
N ARG A 47 -4.67 4.09 -4.36
CA ARG A 47 -6.10 3.82 -4.56
C ARG A 47 -6.90 4.61 -3.54
N ILE A 48 -7.79 5.49 -4.00
CA ILE A 48 -8.74 6.21 -3.13
C ILE A 48 -9.96 5.33 -2.94
N ILE A 49 -10.27 4.98 -1.69
CA ILE A 49 -11.49 4.24 -1.34
C ILE A 49 -12.30 5.07 -0.34
N PRO A 50 -13.58 5.37 -0.63
CA PRO A 50 -14.47 5.97 0.34
C PRO A 50 -14.89 4.90 1.37
N ILE A 51 -14.70 5.19 2.65
CA ILE A 51 -15.20 4.34 3.75
C ILE A 51 -16.35 5.07 4.42
N ILE A 52 -17.48 4.36 4.54
CA ILE A 52 -18.64 4.80 5.31
C ILE A 52 -18.41 4.38 6.77
N GLU A 53 -18.38 5.35 7.69
CA GLU A 53 -18.50 5.03 9.12
C GLU A 53 -19.92 4.52 9.38
N SER A 54 -20.01 3.39 10.07
CA SER A 54 -21.19 2.53 10.18
C SER A 54 -22.42 3.14 10.87
N SER A 55 -22.38 4.40 11.29
CA SER A 55 -23.44 4.99 12.10
C SER A 55 -24.53 5.75 11.33
N ASP A 56 -24.32 6.21 10.10
CA ASP A 56 -25.41 6.78 9.30
C ASP A 56 -25.00 6.93 7.83
N CYS A 57 -25.66 6.18 6.94
CA CYS A 57 -25.41 6.19 5.48
C CYS A 57 -26.05 7.38 4.75
N ASN A 58 -26.80 8.23 5.46
CA ASN A 58 -27.50 9.39 4.91
C ASN A 58 -26.73 10.71 5.06
N ASP A 59 -25.62 10.73 5.81
CA ASP A 59 -24.78 11.92 5.94
C ASP A 59 -23.61 11.84 4.96
N ILE A 60 -23.60 12.75 3.98
CA ILE A 60 -22.53 12.87 2.98
C ILE A 60 -21.19 13.26 3.63
N ASP A 61 -21.22 13.74 4.88
CA ASP A 61 -20.03 14.11 5.65
C ASP A 61 -19.36 12.92 6.38
N ASN A 62 -19.96 11.72 6.39
CA ASN A 62 -19.41 10.52 7.05
C ASN A 62 -18.42 9.71 6.20
N PHE A 63 -18.08 10.20 5.00
CA PHE A 63 -17.13 9.52 4.12
C PHE A 63 -15.69 9.94 4.45
N ARG A 64 -14.95 9.03 5.08
CA ARG A 64 -13.48 9.20 5.16
C ARG A 64 -12.85 8.59 3.92
N GLN A 65 -12.19 9.42 3.11
CA GLN A 65 -11.33 8.94 2.03
C GLN A 65 -10.06 8.34 2.63
N ILE A 66 -9.73 7.12 2.23
CA ILE A 66 -8.44 6.50 2.54
C ILE A 66 -7.66 6.29 1.26
N SER A 67 -6.41 6.75 1.26
CA SER A 67 -5.42 6.50 0.20
C SER A 67 -4.61 5.26 0.55
N LEU A 68 -4.76 4.21 -0.26
CA LEU A 68 -4.01 2.96 -0.11
C LEU A 68 -2.81 2.96 -1.06
N LEU A 69 -1.62 3.11 -0.50
CA LEU A 69 -0.35 2.89 -1.18
C LEU A 69 0.08 1.43 -1.15
N CYS A 70 0.95 1.06 -2.11
CA CYS A 70 1.76 -0.16 -2.08
C CYS A 70 2.35 -0.35 -0.67
N ILE A 71 2.32 -1.59 -0.16
CA ILE A 71 2.77 -1.88 1.21
C ILE A 71 4.28 -1.64 1.36
N LEU A 72 5.06 -1.81 0.28
CA LEU A 72 6.50 -1.52 0.27
C LEU A 72 6.81 -0.02 0.24
N SER A 73 5.86 0.83 -0.13
CA SER A 73 6.03 2.29 -0.15
C SER A 73 5.66 2.99 1.17
N LYS A 74 5.23 2.22 2.19
CA LYS A 74 4.85 2.74 3.50
C LYS A 74 6.01 2.84 4.47
#